data_AF-L0F485-F1
#
_entry.id   AF-L0F485-F1
#
_cell.length_a   1.000
_cell.length_b   1.000
_cell.length_c   1.000
_cell.angle_alpha   90.00
_cell.angle_beta   90.00
_cell.angle_gamma   90.00
#
_symmetry.space_group_name_H-M   'P 1'
#
loop_
_entity.id
_entity.type
_entity.pdbx_description
1 polymer ?
#
loop_
_entity_poly.entity_id
_entity_poly.type
_entity_poly.pdbx_seq_one_letter_code
_entity_poly.pdbx_strand_id
1 'polypeptide(L)'
;MGEEGDPYIDRFLPRWRSAICEEYKSADKFLDHYQIMRNLVHIDQNSFVVFIYPEENHRIRNSALDARSNILEKGWENRFILFAWEDLLSELQHRLNDQGLVNYYKQDFSGKYFFDEEKEVER
;
A
#
# COMPACT_ATOMS: atom_id res chain seq x y z
N MET A 1 -29.15 -23.98 8.02
CA MET A 1 -28.24 -24.24 6.88
C MET A 1 -27.08 -23.30 7.12
N GLY A 2 -25.95 -23.81 7.64
CA GLY A 2 -24.84 -22.95 8.02
C GLY A 2 -24.17 -22.44 6.76
N GLU A 3 -24.05 -21.11 6.62
CA GLU A 3 -23.19 -20.53 5.61
C GLU A 3 -21.76 -20.98 5.94
N GLU A 4 -21.19 -21.86 5.13
CA GLU A 4 -19.74 -22.07 5.13
C GLU A 4 -19.12 -20.73 4.74
N GLY A 5 -18.37 -20.13 5.67
CA GLY A 5 -17.68 -18.87 5.44
C GLY A 5 -16.69 -18.99 4.27
N ASP A 6 -16.46 -17.87 3.58
CA ASP A 6 -15.43 -17.84 2.54
C ASP A 6 -14.05 -18.04 3.20
N PRO A 7 -13.32 -19.12 2.85
CA PRO A 7 -12.04 -19.44 3.48
C PRO A 7 -10.98 -18.35 3.31
N TYR A 8 -11.11 -17.49 2.29
CA TYR A 8 -10.24 -16.32 2.14
C TYR A 8 -10.54 -15.25 3.17
N ILE A 9 -11.82 -15.00 3.46
CA ILE A 9 -12.24 -14.01 4.46
C ILE A 9 -11.92 -14.50 5.87
N ASP A 10 -12.17 -15.79 6.14
CA ASP A 10 -11.92 -16.42 7.44
C ASP A 10 -10.46 -16.31 7.89
N ARG A 11 -9.52 -16.29 6.95
CA ARG A 11 -8.09 -16.06 7.23
C ARG A 11 -7.82 -14.68 7.85
N PHE A 12 -8.61 -13.67 7.51
CA PHE A 12 -8.40 -12.28 7.93
C PHE A 12 -9.29 -11.86 9.10
N LEU A 13 -10.43 -12.54 9.35
CA LEU A 13 -11.35 -12.26 10.46
C LEU A 13 -10.69 -12.07 11.83
N PRO A 14 -9.67 -12.86 12.25
CA PRO A 14 -9.02 -12.67 13.54
C PRO A 14 -8.29 -11.32 13.67
N ARG A 15 -7.91 -10.71 12.55
CA ARG A 15 -7.07 -9.49 12.49
C ARG A 15 -7.87 -8.21 12.31
N TRP A 16 -9.15 -8.30 11.97
CA TRP A 16 -10.01 -7.14 11.76
C TRP A 16 -10.25 -6.31 13.02
N ARG A 17 -9.91 -6.81 14.21
CA ARG A 17 -10.49 -6.32 15.46
C ARG A 17 -9.98 -4.94 15.89
N SER A 18 -8.74 -4.56 15.60
CA SER A 18 -8.15 -3.35 16.19
C SER A 18 -8.13 -2.12 15.27
N ALA A 19 -7.71 -2.27 14.02
CA ALA A 19 -7.40 -1.12 13.16
C ALA A 19 -8.45 -0.80 12.10
N ILE A 20 -9.40 -1.70 11.82
CA ILE A 20 -10.46 -1.50 10.83
C ILE A 20 -11.73 -1.09 11.56
N CYS A 21 -12.43 -0.07 11.06
CA CYS A 21 -13.71 0.35 11.62
C CYS A 21 -14.80 -0.69 11.36
N GLU A 22 -15.82 -0.75 12.22
CA GLU A 22 -16.87 -1.79 12.18
C GLU A 22 -17.64 -1.83 10.85
N GLU A 23 -17.84 -0.68 10.19
CA GLU A 23 -18.58 -0.57 8.92
C GLU A 23 -17.94 -1.36 7.77
N TYR A 24 -16.64 -1.66 7.86
CA TYR A 24 -15.89 -2.40 6.85
C TYR A 24 -15.62 -3.85 7.26
N LYS A 25 -16.16 -4.32 8.39
CA LYS A 25 -16.01 -5.72 8.87
C LYS A 25 -17.09 -6.65 8.31
N SER A 26 -17.37 -6.54 7.01
CA SER A 26 -18.21 -7.49 6.29
C SER A 26 -17.45 -8.09 5.11
N ALA A 27 -17.84 -9.30 4.72
CA ALA A 27 -17.31 -10.00 3.55
C ALA A 27 -17.37 -9.10 2.29
N ASP A 28 -18.54 -8.53 2.01
CA ASP A 28 -18.77 -7.69 0.83
C ASP A 28 -17.85 -6.47 0.82
N LYS A 29 -17.76 -5.75 1.95
CA LYS A 29 -16.89 -4.57 2.06
C LYS A 29 -15.43 -4.92 1.92
N PHE A 30 -15.02 -6.06 2.48
CA PHE A 30 -13.66 -6.58 2.34
C PHE A 30 -13.34 -6.90 0.88
N LEU A 31 -14.24 -7.54 0.15
CA LEU A 31 -14.02 -7.89 -1.26
C LEU A 31 -14.04 -6.65 -2.17
N ASP A 32 -14.93 -5.69 -1.92
CA ASP A 32 -15.01 -4.42 -2.65
C ASP A 32 -13.71 -3.60 -2.54
N HIS A 33 -13.01 -3.70 -1.40
CA HIS A 33 -11.78 -2.95 -1.12
C HIS A 33 -10.56 -3.87 -0.96
N TYR A 34 -10.62 -5.08 -1.52
CA TYR A 34 -9.69 -6.17 -1.21
C TYR A 34 -8.21 -5.76 -1.32
N GLN A 35 -7.84 -5.03 -2.37
CA GLN A 35 -6.45 -4.63 -2.63
C GLN A 35 -5.82 -3.81 -1.50
N ILE A 36 -6.61 -2.94 -0.87
CA ILE A 36 -6.16 -2.10 0.24
C ILE A 36 -6.37 -2.83 1.56
N MET A 37 -7.56 -3.41 1.78
CA MET A 37 -7.92 -4.02 3.05
C MET A 37 -6.99 -5.18 3.41
N ARG A 38 -6.56 -6.00 2.43
CA ARG A 38 -5.58 -7.07 2.68
C ARG A 38 -4.27 -6.58 3.29
N ASN A 39 -3.92 -5.30 3.13
CA ASN A 39 -2.75 -4.69 3.75
C ASN A 39 -3.11 -4.13 5.13
N LEU A 40 -4.21 -3.38 5.22
CA LEU A 40 -4.62 -2.71 6.46
C LEU A 40 -4.89 -3.68 7.62
N VAL A 41 -5.37 -4.89 7.32
CA VAL A 41 -5.59 -5.96 8.32
C VAL A 41 -4.30 -6.41 9.03
N HIS A 42 -3.12 -5.99 8.56
CA HIS A 42 -1.86 -6.27 9.25
C HIS A 42 -1.49 -5.21 10.28
N ILE A 43 -2.23 -4.11 10.40
CA ILE A 43 -1.97 -3.04 11.36
C ILE A 43 -2.48 -3.44 12.75
N ASP A 44 -1.58 -3.41 13.72
CA ASP A 44 -1.85 -3.63 15.14
C ASP A 44 -0.91 -2.76 16.01
N GLN A 45 -0.96 -2.93 17.33
CA GLN A 45 -0.20 -2.09 18.28
C GLN A 45 1.32 -2.12 18.07
N ASN A 46 1.85 -3.18 17.46
CA ASN A 46 3.27 -3.41 17.25
C ASN A 46 3.67 -3.39 15.76
N SER A 47 2.70 -3.25 14.85
CA SER A 47 2.94 -3.22 13.42
C SER A 47 2.39 -1.94 12.77
N PHE A 48 2.90 -1.68 11.57
CA PHE A 48 2.44 -0.62 10.68
C PHE A 48 2.60 -1.09 9.25
N VAL A 49 1.93 -0.40 8.33
CA VAL A 49 2.03 -0.66 6.89
C VAL A 49 2.64 0.56 6.23
N VAL A 50 3.76 0.35 5.53
CA VAL A 50 4.30 1.32 4.58
C VAL A 50 3.80 0.93 3.20
N PHE A 51 2.93 1.75 2.64
CA PHE A 51 2.32 1.56 1.35
C PHE A 51 3.10 2.34 0.30
N ILE A 52 3.91 1.61 -0.47
CA ILE A 52 4.76 2.18 -1.51
C ILE A 52 3.95 2.27 -2.80
N TYR A 53 3.94 3.44 -3.44
CA TYR A 53 3.21 3.69 -4.69
C TYR A 53 4.01 4.61 -5.62
N PRO A 54 3.80 4.56 -6.95
CA PRO A 54 4.37 5.54 -7.87
C PRO A 54 3.68 6.90 -7.70
N GLU A 55 4.44 7.99 -7.62
CA GLU A 55 3.93 9.34 -7.38
C GLU A 55 2.81 9.76 -8.36
N GLU A 56 3.02 9.46 -9.65
CA GLU A 56 2.09 9.78 -10.74
C GLU A 56 0.79 8.95 -10.70
N ASN A 57 0.73 7.88 -9.90
CA ASN A 57 -0.47 7.07 -9.76
C ASN A 57 -1.44 7.69 -8.74
N HIS A 58 -2.04 8.81 -9.13
CA HIS A 58 -3.01 9.54 -8.30
C HIS A 58 -4.21 8.68 -7.89
N ARG A 59 -4.61 7.70 -8.71
CA ARG A 59 -5.73 6.79 -8.36
C ARG A 59 -5.39 5.97 -7.12
N ILE A 60 -4.22 5.34 -7.10
CA ILE A 60 -3.76 4.55 -5.95
C ILE A 60 -3.58 5.46 -4.73
N ARG A 61 -2.97 6.63 -4.90
CA ARG A 61 -2.79 7.61 -3.82
C ARG A 61 -4.12 7.99 -3.20
N ASN A 62 -5.11 8.36 -4.00
CA ASN A 62 -6.42 8.78 -3.52
C ASN A 62 -7.16 7.63 -2.84
N SER A 63 -7.12 6.41 -3.38
CA SER A 63 -7.70 5.24 -2.72
C SER A 63 -7.03 4.94 -1.37
N ALA A 64 -5.71 5.10 -1.26
CA ALA A 64 -5.00 4.91 0.02
C ALA A 64 -5.34 6.02 1.02
N LEU A 65 -5.44 7.28 0.58
CA LEU A 65 -5.86 8.39 1.44
C LEU A 65 -7.30 8.23 1.93
N ASP A 66 -8.20 7.79 1.06
CA ASP A 66 -9.58 7.46 1.39
C ASP A 66 -9.63 6.35 2.43
N ALA A 67 -8.92 5.25 2.21
CA ALA A 67 -8.84 4.15 3.16
C ALA A 67 -8.29 4.56 4.52
N ARG A 68 -7.26 5.42 4.53
CA ARG A 68 -6.71 5.97 5.78
C ARG A 68 -7.74 6.79 6.56
N SER A 69 -8.66 7.44 5.86
CA SER A 69 -9.65 8.35 6.45
C SER A 69 -10.95 7.65 6.83
N ASN A 70 -11.33 6.60 6.09
CA ASN A 70 -12.67 6.00 6.14
C ASN A 70 -12.67 4.53 6.57
N ILE A 71 -11.62 3.75 6.26
CA ILE A 71 -11.54 2.32 6.58
C ILE A 71 -10.86 2.08 7.93
N LEU A 72 -9.86 2.90 8.27
CA LEU A 72 -9.17 2.78 9.55
C LEU A 72 -10.03 3.32 10.69
N GLU A 73 -10.00 2.61 11.81
CA GLU A 73 -10.54 3.11 13.07
C GLU A 73 -9.71 4.32 13.57
N LYS A 74 -10.34 5.23 14.29
CA LYS A 74 -9.66 6.45 14.77
C LYS A 74 -8.47 6.12 15.66
N GLY A 75 -7.36 6.81 15.45
CA GLY A 75 -6.11 6.62 16.19
C GLY A 75 -5.14 5.63 15.55
N TRP A 76 -5.52 5.00 14.42
CA TRP A 76 -4.67 4.07 13.67
C TRP A 76 -4.06 4.69 12.40
N GLU A 77 -4.42 5.93 12.05
CA GLU A 77 -4.11 6.58 10.78
C GLU A 77 -2.59 6.75 10.57
N ASN A 78 -1.85 6.98 11.65
CA ASN A 78 -0.39 7.14 11.63
C ASN A 78 0.38 5.81 11.40
N ARG A 79 -0.30 4.67 11.49
CA ARG A 79 0.28 3.34 11.19
C ARG A 79 0.06 2.92 9.75
N PHE A 80 -0.62 3.73 8.95
CA PHE A 80 -0.70 3.55 7.50
C PHE A 80 0.04 4.69 6.80
N ILE A 81 1.30 4.41 6.49
CA ILE A 81 2.25 5.36 5.93
C ILE A 81 2.21 5.23 4.42
N LEU A 82 1.81 6.29 3.74
CA LEU A 82 1.89 6.38 2.28
C LEU A 82 3.27 6.94 1.93
N PHE A 83 3.98 6.27 1.04
CA PHE A 83 5.32 6.67 0.65
C PHE A 83 5.51 6.51 -0.86
N ALA A 84 5.88 7.59 -1.55
CA ALA A 84 6.18 7.47 -2.97
C ALA A 84 7.46 6.64 -3.14
N TRP A 85 7.51 5.80 -4.17
CA TRP A 85 8.75 5.06 -4.44
C TRP A 85 9.87 6.05 -4.82
N GLU A 86 9.54 7.09 -5.57
CA GLU A 86 10.45 8.15 -5.99
C GLU A 86 11.15 8.80 -4.78
N ASP A 87 10.39 9.08 -3.72
CA ASP A 87 10.93 9.54 -2.43
C ASP A 87 11.81 8.49 -1.76
N LEU A 88 11.43 7.21 -1.80
CA LEU A 88 12.24 6.11 -1.28
C LEU A 88 13.60 6.00 -1.97
N LEU A 89 13.60 6.16 -3.29
CA LEU A 89 14.81 6.11 -4.07
C LEU A 89 15.70 7.32 -3.76
N SER A 90 15.10 8.51 -3.66
CA SER A 90 15.79 9.72 -3.24
C SER A 90 16.45 9.53 -1.88
N GLU A 91 15.71 9.08 -0.87
CA GLU A 91 16.24 8.80 0.48
C GLU A 91 17.35 7.75 0.48
N LEU A 92 17.20 6.68 -0.30
CA LEU A 92 18.23 5.65 -0.44
C LEU A 92 19.53 6.26 -1.00
N GLN A 93 19.44 7.06 -2.07
CA GLN A 93 20.60 7.70 -2.68
C GLN A 93 21.34 8.65 -1.72
N HIS A 94 20.62 9.36 -0.84
CA HIS A 94 21.24 10.24 0.16
C HIS A 94 21.98 9.47 1.27
N ARG A 95 21.64 8.20 1.49
CA ARG A 95 22.24 7.35 2.54
C ARG A 95 23.36 6.45 2.01
N LEU A 96 23.45 6.27 0.70
CA LEU A 96 24.49 5.48 0.06
C LEU A 96 25.80 6.26 0.03
N ASN A 97 26.86 5.63 0.55
CA ASN A 97 28.22 6.17 0.50
C ASN A 97 29.03 5.63 -0.70
N ASP A 98 28.51 4.61 -1.38
CA ASP A 98 29.15 3.99 -2.54
C ASP A 98 28.67 4.68 -3.83
N GLN A 99 29.59 5.34 -4.53
CA GLN A 99 29.27 6.08 -5.75
C GLN A 99 28.80 5.18 -6.89
N GLY A 100 29.26 3.92 -6.94
CA GLY A 100 28.81 2.94 -7.92
C GLY A 100 27.35 2.58 -7.72
N LEU A 101 26.94 2.32 -6.47
CA LEU A 101 25.54 2.08 -6.12
C LEU A 101 24.66 3.30 -6.38
N VAL A 102 25.13 4.50 -6.03
CA VAL A 102 24.39 5.75 -6.34
C VAL A 102 24.17 5.89 -7.84
N ASN A 103 25.18 5.65 -8.66
CA ASN A 103 25.07 5.75 -10.11
C ASN A 103 24.11 4.70 -10.68
N TYR A 104 24.21 3.44 -10.24
CA TYR A 104 23.29 2.37 -10.62
C TYR A 104 21.83 2.74 -10.34
N TYR A 105 21.55 3.22 -9.12
CA TYR A 105 20.18 3.60 -8.75
C TYR A 105 19.69 4.83 -9.49
N LYS A 106 20.56 5.80 -9.82
CA LYS A 106 20.18 7.02 -10.56
C LYS A 106 19.95 6.79 -12.04
N GLN A 107 20.73 5.90 -12.66
CA GLN A 107 20.77 5.75 -14.11
C GLN A 107 20.07 4.46 -14.54
N ASP A 108 20.62 3.31 -14.15
CA ASP A 108 20.14 2.00 -14.63
C ASP A 108 18.78 1.64 -14.04
N PHE A 109 18.66 1.71 -12.72
CA PHE A 109 17.42 1.38 -12.04
C PHE A 109 16.32 2.38 -12.41
N SER A 110 16.61 3.69 -12.29
CA SER A 110 15.59 4.69 -12.58
C SER A 110 15.13 4.69 -14.03
N GLY A 111 16.06 4.54 -14.98
CA GLY A 111 15.73 4.44 -16.40
C GLY A 111 14.80 3.27 -16.69
N LYS A 112 14.98 2.14 -16.03
CA LYS A 112 14.12 0.96 -16.24
C LYS A 112 12.72 1.07 -15.61
N TYR A 113 12.59 1.79 -14.49
CA TYR A 113 11.39 1.71 -13.65
C TYR A 113 10.60 3.03 -13.51
N PHE A 114 11.17 4.19 -13.82
CA PHE A 114 10.45 5.49 -13.79
C PHE A 114 10.32 6.16 -15.15
N PHE A 115 11.20 5.86 -16.10
CA PHE A 115 11.17 6.45 -17.43
C PHE A 115 10.81 5.38 -18.47
N ASP A 116 9.53 5.29 -18.82
CA ASP A 116 9.09 4.52 -19.98
C ASP A 116 9.48 5.31 -21.25
N GLU A 117 10.65 5.05 -21.83
CA GLU A 117 10.96 5.57 -23.18
C GLU A 117 10.19 4.84 -24.30
N GLU A 118 9.42 3.78 -24.03
CA GLU A 118 8.69 3.08 -25.10
C GLU A 118 7.36 2.45 -24.63
N LYS A 119 6.31 3.27 -24.38
CA LYS A 119 4.90 2.84 -24.51
C LYS A 119 3.96 3.93 -25.06
N GLU A 120 4.38 4.61 -26.11
CA GLU A 120 3.44 5.12 -27.13
C GLU A 120 3.51 4.20 -28.36
N VAL A 121 2.97 2.98 -28.25
CA VAL A 121 2.50 2.25 -29.43
C VAL A 121 1.08 1.81 -29.15
N GLU A 122 0.17 2.60 -29.74
CA GLU A 122 -1.21 2.29 -30.11
C GLU A 122 -2.19 1.88 -28.99
N ARG A 123 -3.00 2.86 -28.57
CA ARG A 123 -4.42 2.64 -28.28
C ARG A 123 -5.26 3.66 -29.01
#